data_AF-A0A7J3XLZ0-F1
#
_entry.id   AF-A0A7J3XLZ0-F1
#
_cell.length_a   1.000
_cell.length_b   1.000
_cell.length_c   1.000
_cell.angle_alpha   90.00
_cell.angle_beta   90.00
_cell.angle_gamma   90.00
#
_symmetry.space_group_name_H-M   'P 1'
#
loop_
_entity.id
_entity.type
_entity.pdbx_description
1 polymer ?
#
loop_
_entity_poly.entity_id
_entity_poly.type
_entity_poly.pdbx_seq_one_letter_code
_entity_poly.pdbx_strand_id
1 'polypeptide(L)'
;PGVIFLDNLNRRNPLRKALGYIRATNPCGEQPLYPYESCNLGSINLYAFVRHTANGPVFDWEELSKTVRLAIRFLDNVIDVNKYPLQRIEKMTKRTRRVGLGIMGLADTLYALKIPYNSEEGFVMMSKIMEFITFHAMLESVELAKERGAFPEFQNSSYVDGELPIEGYYHREWWTLNWEEVVSAIKNHGIRNSHVTTVAPTGSISMLVDTSSGLEPQFALVFEKRVTVGTFYYCDVEFERQLKDAGLYNDALLKKVAENGGSVQGLDEIPEDMRRVFLVAYDIPWWDHVRAQFEISKWVDASVSKTINMPSWVTSDDIMMAYLFAYKLGLKGITVYRDSSKTAQVLVTPTQRMEKYVVLTPNNTLKMMEELGFKVNQILTKHVTTNTILEKIKVKPKPIRIVTTPEKTVSIKEKIEKCPVCGSINILYQETCVKCIDCGWSSCPIA
;
A
#
# COMPACT_ATOMS: atom_id res chain seq x y z
N PRO A 1 -12.90 -10.49 -1.53
CA PRO A 1 -13.91 -9.42 -1.73
C PRO A 1 -13.59 -8.26 -0.79
N GLY A 2 -13.99 -7.03 -1.12
CA GLY A 2 -13.84 -5.91 -0.18
C GLY A 2 -14.86 -5.94 0.95
N VAL A 3 -14.54 -5.30 2.08
CA VAL A 3 -15.43 -5.11 3.24
C VAL A 3 -15.44 -3.62 3.62
N ILE A 4 -16.62 -3.08 3.93
CA ILE A 4 -16.80 -1.73 4.45
C ILE A 4 -17.32 -1.83 5.88
N PHE A 5 -16.73 -1.06 6.79
CA PHE A 5 -17.09 -1.01 8.20
C PHE A 5 -17.95 0.23 8.46
N LEU A 6 -19.28 0.06 8.40
CA LEU A 6 -20.23 1.18 8.40
C LEU A 6 -20.17 2.07 9.65
N ASP A 7 -19.83 1.48 10.79
CA ASP A 7 -19.64 2.15 12.08
C ASP A 7 -18.37 3.03 12.07
N ASN A 8 -17.23 2.48 11.63
CA ASN A 8 -15.99 3.26 11.46
C ASN A 8 -16.19 4.37 10.43
N LEU A 9 -16.86 4.07 9.31
CA LEU A 9 -17.16 5.01 8.24
C LEU A 9 -18.02 6.18 8.71
N ASN A 10 -19.04 5.94 9.53
CA ASN A 10 -19.93 7.00 10.02
C ASN A 10 -19.47 7.65 11.33
N ARG A 11 -18.41 7.16 11.99
CA ARG A 11 -17.90 7.69 13.26
C ARG A 11 -17.55 9.18 13.17
N ARG A 12 -16.94 9.60 12.06
CA ARG A 12 -16.49 10.98 11.80
C ARG A 12 -17.22 11.61 10.60
N ASN A 13 -18.46 11.21 10.34
CA ASN A 13 -19.23 11.71 9.20
C ASN A 13 -19.71 13.15 9.46
N PRO A 14 -19.18 14.16 8.74
CA PRO A 14 -19.42 15.56 9.05
C PRO A 14 -20.83 16.03 8.68
N LEU A 15 -21.51 15.29 7.78
CA LEU A 15 -22.84 15.62 7.29
C LEU A 15 -23.92 14.73 7.92
N ARG A 16 -23.61 13.97 8.97
CA ARG A 16 -24.56 13.05 9.60
C ARG A 16 -25.83 13.75 10.11
N LYS A 17 -25.71 14.96 10.67
CA LYS A 17 -26.85 15.77 11.13
C LYS A 17 -27.74 16.20 9.96
N ALA A 18 -27.13 16.61 8.83
CA ALA A 18 -27.83 17.14 7.66
C ALA A 18 -28.44 16.05 6.75
N LEU A 19 -27.73 14.94 6.55
CA LEU A 19 -28.01 13.95 5.50
C LEU A 19 -28.17 12.51 6.03
N GLY A 20 -28.00 12.31 7.34
CA GLY A 20 -28.06 10.98 7.96
C GLY A 20 -26.80 10.14 7.71
N TYR A 21 -26.94 8.82 7.86
CA TYR A 21 -25.84 7.88 7.68
C TYR A 21 -25.52 7.63 6.21
N ILE A 22 -24.23 7.53 5.90
CA ILE A 22 -23.75 6.95 4.65
C ILE A 22 -23.93 5.44 4.72
N ARG A 23 -24.51 4.85 3.66
CA ARG A 23 -24.91 3.43 3.62
C ARG A 23 -24.19 2.61 2.56
N ALA A 24 -23.42 3.25 1.70
CA ALA A 24 -22.73 2.62 0.58
C ALA A 24 -21.45 3.40 0.25
N THR A 25 -20.66 2.82 -0.64
CA THR A 25 -19.47 3.44 -1.22
C THR A 25 -19.54 3.35 -2.75
N ASN A 26 -18.66 4.06 -3.43
CA ASN A 26 -18.46 3.94 -4.87
C ASN A 26 -17.81 2.57 -5.23
N PRO A 27 -17.69 2.21 -6.52
CA PRO A 27 -17.15 0.90 -6.93
C PRO A 27 -15.74 0.56 -6.40
N CYS A 28 -14.93 1.57 -6.09
CA CYS A 28 -13.53 1.40 -5.70
C CYS A 28 -13.30 1.51 -4.18
N GLY A 29 -14.32 1.89 -3.40
CA GLY A 29 -14.29 1.87 -1.93
C GLY A 29 -13.72 3.11 -1.23
N GLU A 30 -13.14 4.05 -1.98
CA GLU A 30 -12.50 5.28 -1.49
C GLU A 30 -13.46 6.44 -1.27
N GLN A 31 -14.67 6.40 -1.85
CA GLN A 31 -15.68 7.45 -1.71
C GLN A 31 -16.96 6.89 -1.06
N PRO A 32 -17.07 6.97 0.28
CA PRO A 32 -18.33 6.83 0.98
C PRO A 32 -19.29 7.97 0.63
N LEU A 33 -20.25 7.72 -0.26
CA LEU A 33 -21.10 8.77 -0.82
C LEU A 33 -22.53 8.72 -0.29
N TYR A 34 -23.14 9.91 -0.21
CA TYR A 34 -24.58 10.02 -0.09
C TYR A 34 -25.28 9.69 -1.43
N PRO A 35 -26.59 9.33 -1.40
CA PRO A 35 -27.33 9.13 -2.63
C PRO A 35 -27.22 10.32 -3.59
N TYR A 36 -26.83 10.04 -4.83
CA TYR A 36 -26.64 11.02 -5.91
C TYR A 36 -25.46 11.99 -5.73
N GLU A 37 -24.59 11.80 -4.74
CA GLU A 37 -23.32 12.54 -4.68
C GLU A 37 -22.35 12.02 -5.76
N SER A 38 -21.53 12.89 -6.35
CA SER A 38 -20.54 12.50 -7.37
C SER A 38 -19.11 12.47 -6.83
N CYS A 39 -18.25 11.68 -7.47
CA CYS A 39 -16.80 11.71 -7.24
C CYS A 39 -16.15 12.78 -8.14
N ASN A 40 -15.56 13.83 -7.54
CA ASN A 40 -14.69 14.77 -8.25
C ASN A 40 -13.26 14.52 -7.79
N LEU A 41 -12.48 13.80 -8.60
CA LEU A 41 -11.21 13.20 -8.17
C LEU A 41 -10.00 13.82 -8.88
N GLY A 42 -8.89 13.90 -8.16
CA GLY A 42 -7.56 14.23 -8.70
C GLY A 42 -6.49 13.49 -7.90
N SER A 43 -5.28 13.39 -8.44
CA SER A 43 -4.16 12.72 -7.75
C SER A 43 -2.84 13.42 -8.00
N ILE A 44 -2.08 13.62 -6.92
CA ILE A 44 -0.74 14.20 -6.96
C ILE A 44 0.28 13.09 -7.24
N ASN A 45 1.14 13.29 -8.24
CA ASN A 45 2.32 12.44 -8.45
C ASN A 45 3.39 12.78 -7.41
N LEU A 46 3.54 11.98 -6.37
CA LEU A 46 4.51 12.23 -5.30
C LEU A 46 5.96 12.17 -5.77
N TYR A 47 6.28 11.34 -6.76
CA TYR A 47 7.65 11.15 -7.25
C TYR A 47 8.20 12.43 -7.90
N ALA A 48 7.34 13.26 -8.47
CA ALA A 48 7.70 14.55 -9.06
C ALA A 48 8.26 15.57 -8.04
N PHE A 49 8.06 15.33 -6.74
CA PHE A 49 8.55 16.17 -5.65
C PHE A 49 9.87 15.68 -5.05
N VAL A 50 10.47 14.63 -5.61
CA VAL A 50 11.82 14.21 -5.20
C VAL A 50 12.86 15.04 -5.94
N ARG A 51 13.80 15.63 -5.19
CA ARG A 51 14.93 16.41 -5.72
C ARG A 51 16.23 15.72 -5.37
N HIS A 52 17.12 15.56 -6.35
CA HIS A 52 18.46 15.05 -6.11
C HIS A 52 19.42 16.21 -5.80
N THR A 53 19.99 16.19 -4.60
CA THR A 53 20.98 17.18 -4.15
C THR A 53 22.35 16.52 -3.97
N ALA A 54 23.39 17.32 -3.73
CA ALA A 54 24.72 16.81 -3.39
C ALA A 54 24.73 15.90 -2.14
N ASN A 55 23.77 16.09 -1.22
CA ASN A 55 23.64 15.31 0.01
C ASN A 55 22.68 14.12 -0.13
N GLY A 56 22.16 13.86 -1.34
CA GLY A 56 21.19 12.82 -1.62
C GLY A 56 19.80 13.34 -1.96
N PRO A 57 18.84 12.42 -2.14
CA PRO A 57 17.47 12.74 -2.51
C PRO A 57 16.72 13.38 -1.33
N VAL A 58 15.95 14.43 -1.60
CA VAL A 58 15.11 15.14 -0.63
C VAL A 58 13.71 15.32 -1.18
N PHE A 59 12.71 15.45 -0.29
CA PHE A 59 11.32 15.65 -0.67
C PHE A 59 10.93 17.14 -0.58
N ASP A 60 10.38 17.68 -1.67
CA ASP A 60 10.05 19.10 -1.86
C ASP A 60 8.67 19.44 -1.30
N TRP A 61 8.62 19.69 0.02
CA TRP A 61 7.39 20.04 0.73
C TRP A 61 6.79 21.38 0.29
N GLU A 62 7.62 22.35 -0.10
CA GLU A 62 7.15 23.67 -0.50
C GLU A 62 6.36 23.59 -1.81
N GLU A 63 6.91 22.90 -2.82
CA GLU A 63 6.24 22.71 -4.10
C GLU A 63 4.99 21.83 -3.97
N LEU A 64 5.01 20.84 -3.06
CA LEU A 64 3.83 20.04 -2.74
C LEU A 64 2.70 20.92 -2.21
N SER A 65 2.98 21.87 -1.30
CA SER A 65 1.96 22.76 -0.75
C SER A 65 1.30 23.61 -1.83
N LYS A 66 2.09 24.19 -2.74
CA LYS A 66 1.60 24.98 -3.89
C LYS A 66 0.71 24.12 -4.80
N THR A 67 1.14 22.88 -5.08
CA THR A 67 0.39 21.95 -5.92
C THR A 67 -0.93 21.54 -5.30
N VAL A 68 -0.95 21.25 -4.00
CA VAL A 68 -2.18 20.90 -3.25
C VAL A 68 -3.21 22.02 -3.37
N ARG A 69 -2.80 23.27 -3.13
CA ARG A 69 -3.68 24.44 -3.22
C ARG A 69 -4.27 24.60 -4.62
N LEU A 70 -3.42 24.50 -5.64
CA LEU A 70 -3.86 24.58 -7.03
C LEU A 70 -4.84 23.45 -7.37
N ALA A 71 -4.56 22.22 -6.93
CA ALA A 71 -5.41 21.06 -7.18
C ALA A 71 -6.79 21.21 -6.52
N ILE A 72 -6.87 21.70 -5.28
CA ILE A 72 -8.16 21.92 -4.61
C ILE A 72 -9.00 22.97 -5.34
N ARG A 73 -8.41 24.09 -5.74
CA ARG A 73 -9.11 25.10 -6.55
C ARG A 73 -9.57 24.54 -7.89
N PHE A 74 -8.75 23.73 -8.55
CA PHE A 74 -9.11 23.07 -9.80
C PHE A 74 -10.31 22.13 -9.61
N LEU A 75 -10.28 21.27 -8.59
CA LEU A 75 -11.36 20.35 -8.27
C LEU A 75 -12.66 21.07 -7.86
N ASP A 76 -12.58 22.18 -7.12
CA ASP A 76 -13.75 22.99 -6.81
C ASP A 76 -14.37 23.61 -8.07
N ASN A 77 -13.55 24.07 -9.03
CA ASN A 77 -14.05 24.57 -10.30
C ASN A 77 -14.74 23.47 -11.12
N VAL A 78 -14.24 22.22 -11.09
CA VAL A 78 -14.84 21.08 -11.78
C VAL A 78 -16.30 20.90 -11.38
N ILE A 79 -16.66 21.09 -10.10
CA ILE A 79 -18.04 20.98 -9.63
C ILE A 79 -18.99 21.89 -10.42
N ASP A 80 -18.55 23.10 -10.75
CA ASP A 80 -19.40 24.13 -11.37
C ASP A 80 -19.45 23.99 -12.90
N VAL A 81 -18.35 23.55 -13.54
CA VAL A 81 -18.29 23.37 -15.00
C VAL A 81 -18.79 22.00 -15.48
N ASN A 82 -18.87 21.00 -14.59
CA ASN A 82 -19.26 19.65 -14.96
C ASN A 82 -20.70 19.58 -15.49
N LYS A 83 -20.92 18.72 -16.49
CA LYS A 83 -22.25 18.43 -17.02
C LYS A 83 -22.76 17.13 -16.40
N TYR A 84 -23.65 17.26 -15.44
CA TYR A 84 -24.19 16.11 -14.71
C TYR A 84 -25.24 15.35 -15.53
N PRO A 85 -25.22 14.01 -15.51
CA PRO A 85 -26.17 13.21 -16.29
C PRO A 85 -27.60 13.29 -15.73
N LEU A 86 -27.77 13.61 -14.45
CA LEU A 86 -29.07 13.75 -13.80
C LEU A 86 -29.09 14.99 -12.90
N GLN A 87 -30.19 15.76 -12.94
CA GLN A 87 -30.37 16.96 -12.11
C GLN A 87 -30.23 16.70 -10.60
N ARG A 88 -30.67 15.52 -10.14
CA ARG A 88 -30.50 15.11 -8.74
C ARG A 88 -29.03 14.96 -8.33
N ILE A 89 -28.16 14.56 -9.27
CA ILE A 89 -26.72 14.45 -9.03
C ILE A 89 -26.11 15.84 -8.96
N GLU A 90 -26.47 16.72 -9.90
CA GLU A 90 -26.02 18.12 -9.87
C GLU A 90 -26.39 18.80 -8.55
N LYS A 91 -27.67 18.69 -8.15
CA LYS A 91 -28.17 19.30 -6.90
C LYS A 91 -27.41 18.79 -5.68
N MET A 92 -27.20 17.46 -5.57
CA MET A 92 -26.50 16.90 -4.43
C MET A 92 -25.01 17.28 -4.43
N THR A 93 -24.36 17.23 -5.59
CA THR A 93 -22.94 17.56 -5.72
C THR A 93 -22.68 19.03 -5.39
N LYS A 94 -23.50 19.96 -5.88
CA LYS A 94 -23.39 21.39 -5.53
C LYS A 94 -23.75 21.67 -4.08
N ARG A 95 -24.57 20.82 -3.44
CA ARG A 95 -24.98 20.92 -2.03
C ARG A 95 -23.87 20.51 -1.06
N THR A 96 -23.13 19.43 -1.34
CA THR A 96 -22.03 18.97 -0.47
C THR A 96 -20.66 19.48 -0.90
N ARG A 97 -20.53 19.87 -2.18
CA ARG A 97 -19.30 20.32 -2.83
C ARG A 97 -18.10 19.41 -2.55
N ARG A 98 -18.34 18.10 -2.51
CA ARG A 98 -17.29 17.12 -2.23
C ARG A 98 -16.26 17.09 -3.36
N VAL A 99 -14.99 17.12 -2.96
CA VAL A 99 -13.85 16.81 -3.84
C VAL A 99 -13.00 15.71 -3.21
N GLY A 100 -12.10 15.13 -4.00
CA GLY A 100 -11.22 14.06 -3.55
C GLY A 100 -9.85 14.17 -4.19
N LEU A 101 -8.94 14.83 -3.48
CA LEU A 101 -7.53 14.88 -3.84
C LEU A 101 -6.79 13.69 -3.20
N GLY A 102 -6.18 12.87 -4.05
CA GLY A 102 -5.37 11.73 -3.65
C GLY A 102 -3.93 11.82 -4.08
N ILE A 103 -3.25 10.68 -4.06
CA ILE A 103 -1.83 10.52 -4.40
C ILE A 103 -1.64 9.38 -5.39
N MET A 104 -0.53 9.41 -6.11
CA MET A 104 0.07 8.30 -6.84
C MET A 104 1.60 8.40 -6.76
N GLY A 105 2.31 7.36 -7.19
CA GLY A 105 3.77 7.31 -7.19
C GLY A 105 4.38 7.19 -5.80
N LEU A 106 3.65 6.63 -4.83
CA LEU A 106 4.14 6.45 -3.46
C LEU A 106 5.34 5.49 -3.42
N ALA A 107 5.28 4.38 -4.16
CA ALA A 107 6.37 3.40 -4.14
C ALA A 107 7.65 4.00 -4.73
N ASP A 108 7.55 4.66 -5.89
CA ASP A 108 8.68 5.30 -6.56
C ASP A 108 9.29 6.40 -5.70
N THR A 109 8.46 7.18 -5.01
CA THR A 109 8.92 8.19 -4.05
C THR A 109 9.76 7.56 -2.94
N LEU A 110 9.28 6.45 -2.36
CA LEU A 110 10.01 5.75 -1.30
C LEU A 110 11.30 5.10 -1.82
N TYR A 111 11.28 4.53 -3.03
CA TYR A 111 12.48 4.03 -3.69
C TYR A 111 13.53 5.12 -3.90
N ALA A 112 13.11 6.27 -4.39
CA ALA A 112 13.97 7.41 -4.65
C ALA A 112 14.60 7.95 -3.37
N LEU A 113 13.82 8.01 -2.28
CA LEU A 113 14.28 8.42 -0.96
C LEU A 113 15.08 7.33 -0.22
N LYS A 114 15.22 6.12 -0.82
CA LYS A 114 15.88 4.95 -0.23
C LYS A 114 15.22 4.45 1.06
N ILE A 115 13.90 4.59 1.15
CA ILE A 115 13.08 4.19 2.28
C ILE A 115 12.29 2.92 1.92
N PRO A 116 12.43 1.80 2.66
CA PRO A 116 11.63 0.61 2.42
C PRO A 116 10.15 0.86 2.71
N TYR A 117 9.26 0.41 1.82
CA TYR A 117 7.81 0.67 1.89
C TYR A 117 7.19 0.32 3.26
N ASN A 118 7.53 -0.85 3.82
CA ASN A 118 7.01 -1.35 5.11
C ASN A 118 7.99 -1.19 6.28
N SER A 119 8.89 -0.21 6.22
CA SER A 119 9.71 0.19 7.38
C SER A 119 8.97 1.19 8.25
N GLU A 120 9.39 1.36 9.52
CA GLU A 120 8.87 2.45 10.37
C GLU A 120 9.02 3.82 9.71
N GLU A 121 10.16 4.07 9.06
CA GLU A 121 10.41 5.31 8.32
C GLU A 121 9.44 5.47 7.15
N GLY A 122 9.15 4.39 6.42
CA GLY A 122 8.15 4.38 5.35
C GLY A 122 6.75 4.72 5.85
N PHE A 123 6.33 4.08 6.95
CA PHE A 123 5.04 4.37 7.59
C PHE A 123 4.92 5.81 8.09
N VAL A 124 5.98 6.34 8.72
CA VAL A 124 6.03 7.74 9.16
C VAL A 124 5.96 8.69 7.96
N MET A 125 6.68 8.41 6.87
CA MET A 125 6.64 9.21 5.65
C MET A 125 5.23 9.21 5.03
N MET A 126 4.58 8.05 4.93
CA MET A 126 3.20 7.92 4.44
C MET A 126 2.22 8.78 5.26
N SER A 127 2.29 8.67 6.58
CA SER A 127 1.47 9.48 7.50
C SER A 127 1.74 10.97 7.32
N LYS A 128 3.01 11.39 7.27
CA LYS A 128 3.41 12.79 7.12
C LYS A 128 2.98 13.40 5.79
N ILE A 129 3.14 12.68 4.68
CA ILE A 129 2.69 13.14 3.35
C ILE A 129 1.19 13.40 3.37
N MET A 130 0.40 12.46 3.90
CA MET A 130 -1.05 12.58 3.86
C MET A 130 -1.56 13.64 4.86
N GLU A 131 -0.94 13.77 6.04
CA GLU A 131 -1.21 14.88 6.96
C GLU A 131 -1.00 16.23 6.27
N PHE A 132 0.15 16.39 5.60
CA PHE A 132 0.52 17.61 4.90
C PHE A 132 -0.45 17.97 3.78
N ILE A 133 -0.82 16.99 2.95
CA ILE A 133 -1.78 17.18 1.86
C ILE A 133 -3.14 17.60 2.41
N THR A 134 -3.68 16.89 3.40
CA THR A 134 -5.01 17.22 3.94
C THR A 134 -5.00 18.56 4.67
N PHE A 135 -3.96 18.87 5.43
CA PHE A 135 -3.80 20.15 6.12
C PHE A 135 -3.88 21.33 5.15
N HIS A 136 -3.06 21.31 4.09
CA HIS A 136 -3.06 22.38 3.09
C HIS A 136 -4.31 22.38 2.22
N ALA A 137 -4.92 21.21 1.96
CA ALA A 137 -6.16 21.12 1.21
C ALA A 137 -7.34 21.76 1.95
N MET A 138 -7.44 21.54 3.27
CA MET A 138 -8.48 22.16 4.09
C MET A 138 -8.28 23.67 4.20
N LEU A 139 -7.05 24.15 4.39
CA LEU A 139 -6.77 25.59 4.40
C LEU A 139 -7.12 26.25 3.07
N GLU A 140 -6.79 25.64 1.93
CA GLU A 140 -7.21 26.17 0.63
C GLU A 140 -8.74 26.18 0.48
N SER A 141 -9.42 25.14 0.96
CA SER A 141 -10.89 25.10 0.96
C SER A 141 -11.50 26.22 1.84
N VAL A 142 -10.81 26.64 2.92
CA VAL A 142 -11.18 27.83 3.69
C VAL A 142 -10.96 29.12 2.88
N GLU A 143 -9.84 29.27 2.17
CA GLU A 143 -9.61 30.44 1.31
C GLU A 143 -10.67 30.54 0.20
N LEU A 144 -11.06 29.41 -0.40
CA LEU A 144 -12.17 29.36 -1.36
C LEU A 144 -13.51 29.71 -0.71
N ALA A 145 -13.72 29.40 0.58
CA ALA A 145 -14.92 29.79 1.30
C ALA A 145 -15.00 31.31 1.49
N LYS A 146 -13.87 31.97 1.75
CA LYS A 146 -13.81 33.45 1.82
C LYS A 146 -14.17 34.09 0.47
N GLU A 147 -13.69 33.52 -0.63
CA GLU A 147 -13.92 34.05 -1.98
C GLU A 147 -15.35 33.75 -2.49
N ARG A 148 -15.87 32.54 -2.23
CA ARG A 148 -17.04 31.98 -2.94
C ARG A 148 -18.18 31.55 -2.01
N GLY A 149 -17.99 31.68 -0.70
CA GLY A 149 -18.87 31.14 0.34
C GLY A 149 -18.60 29.67 0.67
N ALA A 150 -18.96 29.26 1.88
CA ALA A 150 -18.88 27.86 2.33
C ALA A 150 -19.82 26.93 1.51
N PHE A 151 -19.64 25.60 1.63
CA PHE A 151 -20.60 24.68 1.01
C PHE A 151 -22.01 24.84 1.63
N PRO A 152 -23.09 24.61 0.87
CA PRO A 152 -24.46 24.88 1.33
C PRO A 152 -24.88 24.24 2.66
N GLU A 153 -24.38 23.04 2.97
CA GLU A 153 -24.69 22.33 4.23
C GLU A 153 -23.75 22.65 5.39
N PHE A 154 -22.87 23.65 5.27
CA PHE A 154 -21.87 23.96 6.29
C PHE A 154 -22.52 24.20 7.67
N GLN A 155 -23.58 25.00 7.74
CA GLN A 155 -24.27 25.30 9.00
C GLN A 155 -24.93 24.08 9.67
N ASN A 156 -25.23 23.03 8.89
CA ASN A 156 -25.82 21.79 9.38
C ASN A 156 -24.79 20.67 9.56
N SER A 157 -23.50 20.99 9.41
CA SER A 157 -22.39 20.04 9.51
C SER A 157 -21.70 20.11 10.87
N SER A 158 -20.91 19.11 11.21
CA SER A 158 -20.12 19.11 12.45
C SER A 158 -18.95 20.12 12.43
N TYR A 159 -18.64 20.71 11.28
CA TYR A 159 -17.57 21.71 11.17
C TYR A 159 -17.84 22.96 12.02
N VAL A 160 -19.11 23.35 12.21
CA VAL A 160 -19.46 24.50 13.07
C VAL A 160 -19.09 24.27 14.53
N ASP A 161 -19.08 23.00 14.96
CA ASP A 161 -18.69 22.59 16.31
C ASP A 161 -17.15 22.49 16.44
N GLY A 162 -16.42 22.49 15.32
CA GLY A 162 -14.97 22.28 15.26
C GLY A 162 -14.57 20.81 15.17
N GLU A 163 -15.49 19.93 14.77
CA GLU A 163 -15.22 18.53 14.51
C GLU A 163 -14.77 18.34 13.05
N LEU A 164 -13.75 17.51 12.84
CA LEU A 164 -13.19 17.21 11.52
C LEU A 164 -13.44 15.73 11.15
N PRO A 165 -13.66 15.41 9.87
CA PRO A 165 -13.78 14.03 9.38
C PRO A 165 -12.46 13.23 9.33
N ILE A 166 -11.45 13.65 10.09
CA ILE A 166 -10.07 13.14 10.03
C ILE A 166 -9.76 12.47 11.36
N GLU A 167 -9.42 11.17 11.35
CA GLU A 167 -9.19 10.45 12.61
C GLU A 167 -7.96 11.00 13.34
N GLY A 168 -6.87 11.28 12.62
CA GLY A 168 -5.63 11.81 13.20
C GLY A 168 -5.78 13.17 13.90
N TYR A 169 -6.80 13.95 13.55
CA TYR A 169 -7.12 15.18 14.29
C TYR A 169 -7.48 14.89 15.76
N TYR A 170 -8.04 13.72 16.09
CA TYR A 170 -8.43 13.41 17.47
C TYR A 170 -7.31 12.80 18.32
N HIS A 171 -6.11 12.64 17.75
CA HIS A 171 -4.92 12.07 18.39
C HIS A 171 -3.78 13.08 18.29
N ARG A 172 -3.73 14.03 19.24
CA ARG A 172 -2.79 15.17 19.22
C ARG A 172 -1.32 14.73 19.19
N GLU A 173 -1.03 13.55 19.73
CA GLU A 173 0.29 12.92 19.72
C GLU A 173 0.76 12.49 18.32
N TRP A 174 -0.13 12.45 17.31
CA TRP A 174 0.22 12.16 15.93
C TRP A 174 0.48 13.41 15.09
N TRP A 175 0.14 14.60 15.59
CA TRP A 175 0.23 15.83 14.82
C TRP A 175 1.67 16.24 14.56
N THR A 176 1.98 16.54 13.30
CA THR A 176 3.21 17.25 12.93
C THR A 176 2.95 18.69 12.46
N LEU A 177 1.67 19.04 12.25
CA LEU A 177 1.21 20.36 11.84
C LEU A 177 0.19 20.96 12.83
N ASN A 178 -0.02 22.27 12.75
CA ASN A 178 -0.88 23.01 13.68
C ASN A 178 -2.37 22.93 13.30
N TRP A 179 -3.05 21.83 13.61
CA TRP A 179 -4.46 21.65 13.27
C TRP A 179 -5.43 22.63 13.96
N GLU A 180 -5.01 23.31 15.03
CA GLU A 180 -5.81 24.37 15.66
C GLU A 180 -6.02 25.56 14.69
N GLU A 181 -5.03 25.84 13.82
CA GLU A 181 -5.13 26.85 12.77
C GLU A 181 -6.27 26.52 11.80
N VAL A 182 -6.35 25.26 11.33
CA VAL A 182 -7.38 24.78 10.41
C VAL A 182 -8.77 24.96 11.03
N VAL A 183 -8.95 24.50 12.27
CA VAL A 183 -10.25 24.57 12.95
C VAL A 183 -10.67 26.02 13.21
N SER A 184 -9.74 26.87 13.63
CA SER A 184 -9.99 28.30 13.83
C SER A 184 -10.40 28.97 12.51
N ALA A 185 -9.68 28.68 11.43
CA ALA A 185 -9.97 29.23 10.10
C ALA A 185 -11.36 28.79 9.60
N ILE A 186 -11.72 27.51 9.77
CA ILE A 186 -13.05 26.98 9.42
C ILE A 186 -14.15 27.64 10.24
N LYS A 187 -13.96 27.86 11.54
CA LYS A 187 -14.96 28.54 12.38
C LYS A 187 -15.17 29.99 11.98
N ASN A 188 -14.10 30.69 11.62
CA ASN A 188 -14.15 32.12 11.30
C ASN A 188 -14.68 32.39 9.87
N HIS A 189 -14.42 31.49 8.93
CA HIS A 189 -14.65 31.75 7.50
C HIS A 189 -15.49 30.69 6.78
N GLY A 190 -15.78 29.57 7.44
CA GLY A 190 -16.37 28.39 6.81
C GLY A 190 -15.36 27.61 5.96
N ILE A 191 -15.84 26.54 5.33
CA ILE A 191 -15.06 25.71 4.40
C ILE A 191 -15.86 25.47 3.12
N ARG A 192 -15.19 25.47 1.96
CA ARG A 192 -15.85 25.40 0.64
C ARG A 192 -16.32 24.00 0.27
N ASN A 193 -15.66 22.96 0.78
CA ASN A 193 -15.88 21.57 0.39
C ASN A 193 -16.16 20.73 1.64
N SER A 194 -17.14 19.82 1.58
CA SER A 194 -17.47 18.95 2.73
C SER A 194 -16.40 17.88 3.01
N HIS A 195 -15.65 17.48 1.98
CA HIS A 195 -14.47 16.63 2.07
C HIS A 195 -13.50 17.10 0.97
N VAL A 196 -12.21 16.93 1.22
CA VAL A 196 -11.12 17.39 0.35
C VAL A 196 -10.19 16.27 -0.09
N THR A 197 -10.05 15.18 0.66
CA THR A 197 -9.06 14.13 0.38
C THR A 197 -9.63 12.72 0.29
N THR A 198 -9.07 11.94 -0.62
CA THR A 198 -9.39 10.52 -0.83
C THR A 198 -8.24 9.89 -1.55
N VAL A 199 -7.98 8.59 -1.39
CA VAL A 199 -6.98 7.92 -2.23
C VAL A 199 -7.69 6.92 -3.12
N ALA A 200 -7.88 7.29 -4.38
CA ALA A 200 -8.49 6.46 -5.41
C ALA A 200 -7.44 5.59 -6.13
N PRO A 201 -7.85 4.50 -6.78
CA PRO A 201 -6.99 3.80 -7.72
C PRO A 201 -6.62 4.73 -8.87
N THR A 202 -5.34 4.76 -9.26
CA THR A 202 -4.84 5.66 -10.28
C THR A 202 -4.36 4.91 -11.52
N GLY A 203 -4.88 3.71 -11.79
CA GLY A 203 -4.35 2.79 -12.80
C GLY A 203 -4.00 3.44 -14.15
N SER A 204 -4.95 4.11 -14.81
CA SER A 204 -4.67 4.73 -16.12
C SER A 204 -3.79 5.97 -16.02
N ILE A 205 -3.95 6.82 -14.99
CA ILE A 205 -3.22 8.08 -14.88
C ILE A 205 -1.79 7.89 -14.35
N SER A 206 -1.52 6.84 -13.57
CA SER A 206 -0.18 6.50 -13.13
C SER A 206 0.61 5.83 -14.26
N MET A 207 -0.05 5.05 -15.12
CA MET A 207 0.56 4.57 -16.37
C MET A 207 0.88 5.71 -17.36
N LEU A 208 0.13 6.81 -17.34
CA LEU A 208 0.41 7.97 -18.20
C LEU A 208 1.72 8.67 -17.82
N VAL A 209 2.10 8.63 -16.54
CA VAL A 209 3.29 9.31 -16.01
C VAL A 209 4.35 8.34 -15.48
N ASP A 210 4.24 7.06 -15.80
CA ASP A 210 5.13 5.96 -15.40
C ASP A 210 5.47 5.92 -13.90
N THR A 211 4.44 5.93 -13.04
CA THR A 211 4.60 5.78 -11.58
C THR A 211 3.69 4.69 -11.00
N SER A 212 3.94 4.31 -9.74
CA SER A 212 3.09 3.41 -8.98
C SER A 212 1.67 3.97 -8.80
N SER A 213 0.68 3.07 -8.71
CA SER A 213 -0.73 3.46 -8.59
C SER A 213 -1.11 3.76 -7.14
N GLY A 214 -1.74 4.90 -6.88
CA GLY A 214 -2.30 5.23 -5.58
C GLY A 214 -1.24 5.20 -4.47
N LEU A 215 -1.61 4.53 -3.38
CA LEU A 215 -0.69 4.15 -2.30
C LEU A 215 -0.08 2.75 -2.48
N GLU A 216 -0.20 2.10 -3.63
CA GLU A 216 0.26 0.73 -3.80
C GLU A 216 1.79 0.63 -3.91
N PRO A 217 2.41 -0.42 -3.34
CA PRO A 217 3.75 -0.83 -3.76
C PRO A 217 3.70 -1.28 -5.22
N GLN A 218 4.85 -1.27 -5.91
CA GLN A 218 4.92 -1.82 -7.27
C GLN A 218 4.53 -3.30 -7.26
N PHE A 219 3.76 -3.74 -8.26
CA PHE A 219 3.42 -5.16 -8.38
C PHE A 219 4.62 -5.99 -8.84
N ALA A 220 5.43 -5.43 -9.74
CA ALA A 220 6.69 -5.97 -10.22
C ALA A 220 7.60 -4.79 -10.63
N LEU A 221 8.91 -4.93 -10.41
CA LEU A 221 9.89 -3.94 -10.85
C LEU A 221 10.24 -4.10 -12.33
N VAL A 222 10.10 -5.33 -12.87
CA VAL A 222 10.35 -5.63 -14.28
C VAL A 222 9.22 -6.50 -14.82
N PHE A 223 8.62 -6.07 -15.93
CA PHE A 223 7.59 -6.79 -16.67
C PHE A 223 8.13 -7.29 -18.01
N GLU A 224 7.83 -8.53 -18.36
CA GLU A 224 8.12 -9.10 -19.68
C GLU A 224 6.95 -8.81 -20.65
N LYS A 225 7.25 -8.15 -21.77
CA LYS A 225 6.29 -7.98 -22.88
C LYS A 225 6.82 -8.71 -24.11
N ARG A 226 6.03 -9.69 -24.58
CA ARG A 226 6.29 -10.40 -25.83
C ARG A 226 5.60 -9.70 -26.98
N VAL A 227 6.35 -9.27 -27.98
CA VAL A 227 5.85 -8.74 -29.24
C VAL A 227 6.41 -9.55 -30.40
N THR A 228 5.87 -9.37 -31.61
CA THR A 228 6.26 -10.15 -32.80
C THR A 228 7.76 -10.08 -33.12
N VAL A 229 8.43 -8.99 -32.73
CA VAL A 229 9.84 -8.71 -33.01
C VAL A 229 10.78 -9.23 -31.90
N GLY A 230 10.25 -9.70 -30.77
CA GLY A 230 11.05 -10.23 -29.66
C GLY A 230 10.43 -9.99 -28.28
N THR A 231 11.22 -10.27 -27.25
CA THR A 231 10.86 -10.01 -25.85
C THR A 231 11.49 -8.70 -25.39
N PHE A 232 10.69 -7.81 -24.79
CA PHE A 232 11.15 -6.56 -24.19
C PHE A 232 10.86 -6.56 -22.69
N TYR A 233 11.76 -5.97 -21.91
CA TYR A 233 11.59 -5.77 -20.47
C TYR A 233 11.20 -4.32 -20.21
N TYR A 234 10.09 -4.12 -19.50
CA TYR A 234 9.69 -2.81 -18.97
C TYR A 234 10.11 -2.75 -17.52
N CYS A 235 10.98 -1.81 -17.19
CA CYS A 235 11.50 -1.61 -15.84
C CYS A 235 10.86 -0.39 -15.18
N ASP A 236 10.64 -0.47 -13.86
CA ASP A 236 10.36 0.68 -13.02
C ASP A 236 11.45 1.76 -13.22
N VAL A 237 11.02 3.01 -13.39
CA VAL A 237 11.89 4.13 -13.81
C VAL A 237 12.97 4.42 -12.77
N GLU A 238 12.61 4.42 -11.48
CA GLU A 238 13.55 4.69 -10.41
C GLU A 238 14.50 3.52 -10.18
N PHE A 239 14.01 2.28 -10.31
CA PHE A 239 14.84 1.08 -10.26
C PHE A 239 15.86 1.04 -11.40
N GLU A 240 15.44 1.32 -12.64
CA GLU A 240 16.33 1.42 -13.79
C GLU A 240 17.41 2.48 -13.58
N ARG A 241 17.04 3.66 -13.08
CA ARG A 241 17.97 4.76 -12.78
C ARG A 241 19.04 4.31 -11.78
N GLN A 242 18.64 3.69 -10.67
CA GLN A 242 19.57 3.22 -9.64
C GLN A 242 20.44 2.04 -10.12
N LEU A 243 19.90 1.14 -10.96
CA LEU A 243 20.70 0.08 -11.59
C LEU A 243 21.78 0.66 -12.51
N LYS A 244 21.47 1.70 -13.28
CA LYS A 244 22.45 2.38 -14.14
C LYS A 244 23.53 3.08 -13.32
N ASP A 245 23.14 3.81 -12.28
CA ASP A 245 24.09 4.46 -11.36
C ASP A 245 25.04 3.46 -10.70
N ALA A 246 24.55 2.26 -10.37
CA ALA A 246 25.33 1.18 -9.79
C ALA A 246 26.16 0.38 -10.81
N GLY A 247 26.02 0.64 -12.12
CA GLY A 247 26.67 -0.13 -13.18
C GLY A 247 26.15 -1.57 -13.31
N LEU A 248 24.94 -1.85 -12.82
CA LEU A 248 24.31 -3.18 -12.81
C LEU A 248 23.29 -3.37 -13.94
N TYR A 249 22.90 -2.31 -14.63
CA TYR A 249 21.86 -2.37 -15.66
C TYR A 249 22.28 -3.23 -16.87
N ASN A 250 21.62 -4.39 -17.04
CA ASN A 250 21.80 -5.26 -18.20
C ASN A 250 20.60 -6.21 -18.39
N ASP A 251 20.38 -6.66 -19.64
CA ASP A 251 19.24 -7.52 -20.00
C ASP A 251 19.20 -8.85 -19.23
N ALA A 252 20.35 -9.43 -18.90
CA ALA A 252 20.39 -10.70 -18.16
C ALA A 252 19.88 -10.53 -16.72
N LEU A 253 20.19 -9.40 -16.07
CA LEU A 253 19.66 -9.06 -14.75
C LEU A 253 18.15 -8.75 -14.83
N LEU A 254 17.72 -7.94 -15.80
CA LEU A 254 16.29 -7.63 -15.99
C LEU A 254 15.46 -8.89 -16.21
N LYS A 255 15.97 -9.83 -17.01
CA LYS A 255 15.37 -11.15 -17.21
C LYS A 255 15.24 -11.92 -15.90
N LYS A 256 16.30 -12.00 -15.08
CA LYS A 256 16.26 -12.69 -13.78
C LYS A 256 15.22 -12.08 -12.84
N VAL A 257 15.13 -10.75 -12.79
CA VAL A 257 14.11 -10.05 -11.98
C VAL A 257 12.70 -10.38 -12.47
N ALA A 258 12.45 -10.33 -13.79
CA ALA A 258 11.15 -10.68 -14.36
C ALA A 258 10.76 -12.15 -14.09
N GLU A 259 11.70 -13.09 -14.24
CA GLU A 259 11.51 -14.52 -13.93
C GLU A 259 11.32 -14.77 -12.42
N ASN A 260 11.84 -13.88 -11.58
CA ASN A 260 11.65 -13.89 -10.12
C ASN A 260 10.39 -13.12 -9.68
N GLY A 261 9.35 -13.09 -10.51
CA GLY A 261 8.09 -12.43 -10.15
C GLY A 261 8.15 -10.90 -10.17
N GLY A 262 9.18 -10.32 -10.79
CA GLY A 262 9.47 -8.89 -10.74
C GLY A 262 10.14 -8.44 -9.43
N SER A 263 10.51 -9.36 -8.55
CA SER A 263 11.14 -9.08 -7.25
C SER A 263 12.66 -9.20 -7.34
N VAL A 264 13.37 -8.38 -6.57
CA VAL A 264 14.83 -8.48 -6.38
C VAL A 264 15.22 -9.33 -5.17
N GLN A 265 14.25 -9.79 -4.38
CA GLN A 265 14.55 -10.59 -3.19
C GLN A 265 15.14 -11.94 -3.57
N GLY A 266 16.20 -12.35 -2.87
CA GLY A 266 16.92 -13.60 -3.13
C GLY A 266 17.91 -13.55 -4.31
N LEU A 267 18.06 -12.41 -5.01
CA LEU A 267 19.06 -12.26 -6.07
C LEU A 267 20.35 -11.66 -5.52
N ASP A 268 21.40 -12.46 -5.33
CA ASP A 268 22.66 -12.03 -4.71
C ASP A 268 23.50 -11.07 -5.57
N GLU A 269 23.19 -11.00 -6.85
CA GLU A 269 23.78 -10.02 -7.79
C GLU A 269 23.31 -8.58 -7.51
N ILE A 270 22.22 -8.41 -6.74
CA ILE A 270 21.68 -7.10 -6.35
C ILE A 270 22.13 -6.78 -4.92
N PRO A 271 22.78 -5.61 -4.70
CA PRO A 271 23.22 -5.17 -3.38
C PRO A 271 22.12 -5.20 -2.31
N GLU A 272 22.50 -5.51 -1.06
CA GLU A 272 21.56 -5.63 0.07
C GLU A 272 20.77 -4.32 0.31
N ASP A 273 21.41 -3.17 0.16
CA ASP A 273 20.77 -1.87 0.33
C ASP A 273 19.69 -1.60 -0.73
N MET A 274 19.91 -2.02 -1.98
CA MET A 274 18.89 -2.00 -3.04
C MET A 274 17.77 -3.00 -2.75
N ARG A 275 18.10 -4.27 -2.43
CA ARG A 275 17.08 -5.28 -2.09
C ARG A 275 16.19 -4.85 -0.93
N ARG A 276 16.76 -4.17 0.07
CA ARG A 276 16.02 -3.64 1.22
C ARG A 276 14.95 -2.61 0.81
N VAL A 277 15.20 -1.82 -0.23
CA VAL A 277 14.34 -0.70 -0.64
C VAL A 277 13.32 -1.13 -1.70
N PHE A 278 13.77 -1.85 -2.73
CA PHE A 278 12.98 -2.25 -3.88
C PHE A 278 12.10 -3.48 -3.57
N LEU A 279 11.12 -3.27 -2.70
CA LEU A 279 10.12 -4.27 -2.33
C LEU A 279 8.91 -4.18 -3.26
N VAL A 280 8.47 -5.33 -3.81
CA VAL A 280 7.21 -5.41 -4.56
C VAL A 280 6.06 -5.87 -3.67
N ALA A 281 4.83 -5.80 -4.19
CA ALA A 281 3.60 -6.08 -3.46
C ALA A 281 3.60 -7.43 -2.72
N TYR A 282 4.17 -8.48 -3.32
CA TYR A 282 4.24 -9.80 -2.68
C TYR A 282 5.41 -9.95 -1.69
N ASP A 283 6.43 -9.08 -1.74
CA ASP A 283 7.51 -9.09 -0.74
C ASP A 283 7.02 -8.58 0.63
N ILE A 284 5.97 -7.76 0.62
CA ILE A 284 5.42 -7.10 1.80
C ILE A 284 4.35 -8.00 2.43
N PRO A 285 4.47 -8.34 3.73
CA PRO A 285 3.45 -9.10 4.42
C PRO A 285 2.08 -8.40 4.47
N TRP A 286 1.01 -9.19 4.46
CA TRP A 286 -0.36 -8.65 4.43
C TRP A 286 -0.66 -7.70 5.60
N TRP A 287 -0.08 -7.92 6.78
CA TRP A 287 -0.28 -7.05 7.95
C TRP A 287 0.35 -5.67 7.73
N ASP A 288 1.48 -5.61 7.04
CA ASP A 288 2.15 -4.35 6.70
C ASP A 288 1.41 -3.59 5.60
N HIS A 289 0.78 -4.29 4.67
CA HIS A 289 -0.15 -3.65 3.73
C HIS A 289 -1.32 -2.99 4.46
N VAL A 290 -1.91 -3.67 5.46
CA VAL A 290 -3.00 -3.11 6.27
C VAL A 290 -2.51 -1.90 7.07
N ARG A 291 -1.30 -1.97 7.63
CA ARG A 291 -0.70 -0.83 8.32
C ARG A 291 -0.44 0.35 7.38
N ALA A 292 0.10 0.13 6.18
CA ALA A 292 0.27 1.19 5.20
C ALA A 292 -1.04 1.92 4.90
N GLN A 293 -2.15 1.16 4.77
CA GLN A 293 -3.48 1.75 4.62
C GLN A 293 -3.86 2.62 5.82
N PHE A 294 -3.59 2.15 7.04
CA PHE A 294 -3.86 2.87 8.28
C PHE A 294 -3.08 4.16 8.40
N GLU A 295 -1.78 4.17 8.08
CA GLU A 295 -0.94 5.37 8.17
C GLU A 295 -1.50 6.52 7.32
N ILE A 296 -1.96 6.22 6.10
CA ILE A 296 -2.60 7.20 5.23
C ILE A 296 -4.02 7.54 5.69
N SER A 297 -4.82 6.52 6.05
CA SER A 297 -6.23 6.72 6.42
C SER A 297 -6.42 7.57 7.68
N LYS A 298 -5.40 7.69 8.54
CA LYS A 298 -5.41 8.63 9.66
C LYS A 298 -5.72 10.06 9.21
N TRP A 299 -5.25 10.45 8.04
CA TRP A 299 -5.28 11.83 7.56
C TRP A 299 -6.23 12.06 6.39
N VAL A 300 -6.96 11.04 5.92
CA VAL A 300 -7.92 11.15 4.82
C VAL A 300 -9.33 11.36 5.35
N ASP A 301 -10.03 12.38 4.85
CA ASP A 301 -11.40 12.66 5.30
C ASP A 301 -12.48 11.77 4.65
N ALA A 302 -12.34 11.39 3.38
CA ALA A 302 -13.24 10.43 2.73
C ALA A 302 -12.85 8.97 3.06
N SER A 303 -12.18 8.24 2.17
CA SER A 303 -11.65 6.89 2.40
C SER A 303 -10.50 6.61 1.43
N VAL A 304 -9.90 5.42 1.55
CA VAL A 304 -8.74 4.95 0.79
C VAL A 304 -9.09 3.65 0.07
N SER A 305 -8.73 3.56 -1.20
CA SER A 305 -8.71 2.30 -1.95
C SER A 305 -7.29 1.75 -1.93
N LYS A 306 -7.09 0.69 -1.16
CA LYS A 306 -5.86 -0.11 -1.16
C LYS A 306 -6.19 -1.59 -1.33
N THR A 307 -5.42 -2.26 -2.16
CA THR A 307 -5.41 -3.70 -2.33
C THR A 307 -4.40 -4.33 -1.39
N ILE A 308 -4.87 -5.16 -0.46
CA ILE A 308 -4.04 -6.04 0.35
C ILE A 308 -3.73 -7.27 -0.51
N ASN A 309 -2.60 -7.22 -1.20
CA ASN A 309 -2.12 -8.31 -2.05
C ASN A 309 -1.59 -9.45 -1.17
N MET A 310 -2.17 -10.63 -1.33
CA MET A 310 -1.84 -11.84 -0.56
C MET A 310 -1.40 -12.95 -1.52
N PRO A 311 -0.27 -13.62 -1.27
CA PRO A 311 0.11 -14.81 -2.02
C PRO A 311 -0.92 -15.94 -1.92
N SER A 312 -0.87 -16.89 -2.85
CA SER A 312 -1.84 -18.00 -2.94
C SER A 312 -1.80 -18.94 -1.73
N TRP A 313 -0.67 -19.05 -1.03
CA TRP A 313 -0.52 -19.89 0.16
C TRP A 313 -1.13 -19.27 1.44
N VAL A 314 -1.52 -17.99 1.42
CA VAL A 314 -2.23 -17.34 2.54
C VAL A 314 -3.60 -18.00 2.74
N THR A 315 -4.01 -18.27 3.99
CA THR A 315 -5.25 -19.01 4.27
C THR A 315 -6.46 -18.10 4.50
N SER A 316 -7.65 -18.68 4.59
CA SER A 316 -8.88 -17.98 4.98
C SER A 316 -8.77 -17.31 6.35
N ASP A 317 -8.07 -17.94 7.31
CA ASP A 317 -7.87 -17.38 8.65
C ASP A 317 -7.01 -16.12 8.61
N ASP A 318 -6.00 -16.08 7.73
CA ASP A 318 -5.19 -14.88 7.51
C ASP A 318 -6.03 -13.74 6.93
N ILE A 319 -6.94 -14.05 5.99
CA ILE A 319 -7.89 -13.08 5.44
C ILE A 319 -8.83 -12.55 6.54
N MET A 320 -9.35 -13.44 7.39
CA MET A 320 -10.18 -13.06 8.53
C MET A 320 -9.41 -12.14 9.49
N MET A 321 -8.16 -12.48 9.80
CA MET A 321 -7.28 -11.65 10.65
C MET A 321 -7.04 -10.28 10.01
N ALA A 322 -6.83 -10.20 8.70
CA ALA A 322 -6.68 -8.93 8.00
C ALA A 322 -7.92 -8.03 8.14
N TYR A 323 -9.13 -8.59 8.00
CA TYR A 323 -10.36 -7.83 8.21
C TYR A 323 -10.53 -7.37 9.66
N LEU A 324 -10.28 -8.24 10.63
CA LEU A 324 -10.38 -7.89 12.05
C LEU A 324 -9.34 -6.84 12.44
N PHE A 325 -8.13 -6.92 11.90
CA PHE A 325 -7.05 -5.97 12.17
C PHE A 325 -7.41 -4.60 11.59
N ALA A 326 -7.85 -4.55 10.33
CA ALA A 326 -8.35 -3.35 9.69
C ALA A 326 -9.51 -2.69 10.48
N TYR A 327 -10.48 -3.49 10.92
CA TYR A 327 -11.60 -3.02 11.73
C TYR A 327 -11.14 -2.40 13.06
N LYS A 328 -10.28 -3.11 13.80
CA LYS A 328 -9.76 -2.67 15.10
C LYS A 328 -8.87 -1.43 15.00
N LEU A 329 -8.16 -1.25 13.88
CA LEU A 329 -7.42 -0.02 13.57
C LEU A 329 -8.33 1.17 13.26
N GLY A 330 -9.64 0.96 13.07
CA GLY A 330 -10.58 2.02 12.73
C GLY A 330 -10.65 2.34 11.24
N LEU A 331 -10.15 1.47 10.35
CA LEU A 331 -10.28 1.66 8.91
C LEU A 331 -11.76 1.70 8.51
N LYS A 332 -12.09 2.51 7.50
CA LYS A 332 -13.45 2.62 6.95
C LYS A 332 -13.80 1.42 6.05
N GLY A 333 -12.79 0.76 5.50
CA GLY A 333 -12.92 -0.43 4.66
C GLY A 333 -11.57 -1.03 4.28
N ILE A 334 -11.61 -2.18 3.62
CA ILE A 334 -10.43 -2.94 3.20
C ILE A 334 -10.76 -3.79 1.97
N THR A 335 -9.82 -3.94 1.05
CA THR A 335 -9.93 -4.84 -0.10
C THR A 335 -8.79 -5.85 -0.08
N VAL A 336 -9.13 -7.13 -0.06
CA VAL A 336 -8.15 -8.23 -0.13
C VAL A 336 -8.17 -8.85 -1.52
N TYR A 337 -6.98 -9.03 -2.10
CA TYR A 337 -6.75 -9.82 -3.30
C TYR A 337 -5.77 -10.95 -2.99
N ARG A 338 -6.29 -12.18 -2.95
CA ARG A 338 -5.46 -13.39 -2.82
C ARG A 338 -5.15 -13.93 -4.21
N ASP A 339 -3.89 -14.21 -4.50
CA ASP A 339 -3.48 -14.80 -5.77
C ASP A 339 -4.22 -16.12 -6.03
N SER A 340 -4.44 -16.45 -7.31
CA SER A 340 -5.24 -17.58 -7.82
C SER A 340 -6.73 -17.60 -7.43
N SER A 341 -7.25 -16.53 -6.82
CA SER A 341 -8.69 -16.45 -6.48
C SER A 341 -9.60 -16.12 -7.68
N LYS A 342 -9.03 -15.67 -8.81
CA LYS A 342 -9.74 -15.45 -10.08
C LYS A 342 -9.11 -16.30 -11.19
N THR A 343 -9.94 -16.72 -12.15
CA THR A 343 -9.53 -17.55 -13.31
C THR A 343 -8.70 -16.78 -14.34
N ALA A 344 -8.88 -15.45 -14.44
CA ALA A 344 -8.10 -14.56 -15.30
C ALA A 344 -7.58 -13.37 -14.49
N GLN A 345 -6.31 -13.01 -14.69
CA GLN A 345 -5.63 -11.92 -14.02
C GLN A 345 -5.01 -10.97 -15.04
N VAL A 346 -5.06 -9.66 -14.78
CA VAL A 346 -4.48 -8.63 -15.67
C VAL A 346 -2.96 -8.56 -15.51
N LEU A 347 -2.47 -8.71 -14.28
CA LEU A 347 -1.05 -8.78 -13.96
C LEU A 347 -0.71 -10.22 -13.60
N VAL A 348 0.30 -10.80 -14.26
CA VAL A 348 0.76 -12.17 -14.03
C VAL A 348 2.25 -12.11 -13.77
N THR A 349 2.64 -12.51 -12.57
CA THR A 349 4.05 -12.74 -12.19
C THR A 349 4.21 -14.20 -11.82
N PRO A 350 5.40 -14.81 -12.02
CA PRO A 350 5.72 -16.08 -11.39
C PRO A 350 5.37 -16.04 -9.90
N THR A 351 4.40 -16.86 -9.48
CA THR A 351 3.90 -16.94 -8.11
C THR A 351 5.08 -17.07 -7.14
N GLN A 352 5.06 -16.34 -6.01
CA GLN A 352 6.04 -16.58 -4.93
C GLN A 352 5.98 -18.07 -4.54
N ARG A 353 6.99 -18.82 -4.98
CA ARG A 353 7.03 -20.28 -4.87
C ARG A 353 7.41 -20.76 -3.47
N MET A 354 8.03 -19.89 -2.69
CA MET A 354 8.36 -20.13 -1.31
C MET A 354 7.08 -19.79 -0.54
N GLU A 355 6.44 -20.77 0.09
CA GLU A 355 5.18 -20.62 0.86
C GLU A 355 5.33 -19.74 2.13
N LYS A 356 6.27 -18.78 2.12
CA LYS A 356 6.74 -17.94 3.21
C LYS A 356 7.30 -16.64 2.65
N TYR A 357 7.27 -15.58 3.46
CA TYR A 357 7.96 -14.33 3.12
C TYR A 357 9.48 -14.51 3.21
N VAL A 358 10.18 -14.13 2.15
CA VAL A 358 11.65 -14.29 2.02
C VAL A 358 12.39 -13.28 2.90
N VAL A 359 11.87 -12.06 3.00
CA VAL A 359 12.45 -10.96 3.78
C VAL A 359 11.38 -10.33 4.66
N LEU A 360 11.76 -10.02 5.91
CA LEU A 360 10.95 -9.19 6.79
C LEU A 360 11.68 -7.88 7.06
N THR A 361 11.02 -6.79 6.74
CA THR A 361 11.45 -5.45 7.13
C THR A 361 11.13 -5.24 8.61
N PRO A 362 12.11 -4.94 9.49
CA PRO A 362 11.84 -4.69 10.90
C PRO A 362 10.90 -3.48 11.08
N ASN A 363 9.79 -3.72 11.77
CA ASN A 363 8.78 -2.70 12.08
C ASN A 363 7.94 -3.12 13.30
N ASN A 364 7.07 -2.22 13.75
CA ASN A 364 6.21 -2.37 14.92
C ASN A 364 4.82 -2.94 14.60
N THR A 365 4.53 -3.35 13.36
CA THR A 365 3.17 -3.74 12.96
C THR A 365 2.66 -4.92 13.77
N LEU A 366 3.51 -5.93 13.97
CA LEU A 366 3.16 -7.10 14.76
C LEU A 366 2.94 -6.75 16.23
N LYS A 367 3.73 -5.84 16.80
CA LYS A 367 3.50 -5.34 18.16
C LYS A 367 2.14 -4.64 18.27
N MET A 368 1.77 -3.82 17.29
CA MET A 368 0.44 -3.19 17.24
C MET A 368 -0.68 -4.24 17.19
N MET A 369 -0.47 -5.33 16.45
CA MET A 369 -1.42 -6.45 16.43
C MET A 369 -1.54 -7.12 17.81
N GLU A 370 -0.43 -7.37 18.52
CA GLU A 370 -0.47 -7.92 19.87
C GLU A 370 -1.25 -7.02 20.84
N GLU A 371 -1.00 -5.71 20.80
CA GLU A 371 -1.71 -4.70 21.61
C GLU A 371 -3.23 -4.68 21.33
N LEU A 372 -3.64 -5.02 20.10
CA LEU A 372 -5.05 -5.16 19.70
C LEU A 372 -5.65 -6.55 20.00
N GLY A 373 -4.87 -7.44 20.61
CA GLY A 373 -5.29 -8.76 21.09
C GLY A 373 -5.12 -9.91 20.08
N PHE A 374 -4.30 -9.73 19.05
CA PHE A 374 -4.01 -10.79 18.07
C PHE A 374 -2.91 -11.74 18.56
N LYS A 375 -3.01 -13.02 18.21
CA LYS A 375 -2.02 -14.05 18.54
C LYS A 375 -0.91 -14.10 17.48
N VAL A 376 0.04 -13.17 17.55
CA VAL A 376 1.10 -13.00 16.53
C VAL A 376 2.05 -14.20 16.39
N ASN A 377 2.36 -14.91 17.48
CA ASN A 377 3.22 -16.09 17.43
C ASN A 377 2.71 -17.16 16.43
N GLN A 378 1.39 -17.28 16.26
CA GLN A 378 0.80 -18.21 15.30
C GLN A 378 1.01 -17.75 13.85
N ILE A 379 0.99 -16.43 13.61
CA ILE A 379 1.22 -15.82 12.29
C ILE A 379 2.68 -16.00 11.88
N LEU A 380 3.61 -15.70 12.79
CA LEU A 380 5.05 -15.79 12.54
C LEU A 380 5.51 -17.23 12.26
N THR A 381 5.04 -18.20 13.06
CA THR A 381 5.40 -19.62 12.90
C THR A 381 4.98 -20.17 11.54
N LYS A 382 3.86 -19.67 11.00
CA LYS A 382 3.29 -20.13 9.74
C LYS A 382 3.99 -19.54 8.52
N HIS A 383 4.30 -18.25 8.57
CA HIS A 383 4.65 -17.47 7.37
C HIS A 383 6.13 -17.07 7.26
N VAL A 384 6.93 -17.35 8.29
CA VAL A 384 8.33 -16.91 8.35
C VAL A 384 9.28 -18.09 8.58
N THR A 385 10.43 -18.08 7.92
CA THR A 385 11.49 -19.05 8.14
C THR A 385 12.26 -18.71 9.42
N THR A 386 12.42 -19.68 10.30
CA THR A 386 13.01 -19.60 11.66
C THR A 386 14.43 -19.02 11.70
N ASN A 387 15.14 -18.95 10.58
CA ASN A 387 16.49 -18.36 10.50
C ASN A 387 16.52 -16.82 10.47
N THR A 388 15.37 -16.14 10.48
CA THR A 388 15.29 -14.68 10.27
C THR A 388 14.77 -13.90 11.47
N ILE A 389 14.30 -14.56 12.53
CA ILE A 389 13.68 -13.89 13.68
C ILE A 389 14.30 -14.46 14.94
N LEU A 390 15.21 -13.69 15.56
CA LEU A 390 15.25 -13.47 17.02
C LEU A 390 16.39 -12.52 17.45
N GLU A 391 17.34 -12.14 16.59
CA GLU A 391 18.45 -11.24 17.02
C GLU A 391 18.26 -9.74 16.72
N LYS A 392 17.33 -9.34 15.84
CA LYS A 392 17.21 -7.92 15.40
C LYS A 392 16.09 -7.09 16.04
N ILE A 393 15.32 -7.62 16.99
CA ILE A 393 14.21 -6.88 17.66
C ILE A 393 14.69 -5.97 18.80
N LYS A 394 15.99 -5.97 19.15
CA LYS A 394 16.55 -5.02 20.13
C LYS A 394 17.47 -4.00 19.45
N VAL A 395 16.90 -2.95 18.87
CA VAL A 395 17.67 -1.75 18.48
C VAL A 395 17.50 -0.67 19.54
N LYS A 396 18.50 -0.52 20.41
CA LYS A 396 18.92 0.80 20.93
C LYS A 396 20.16 1.25 20.12
N PRO A 397 20.42 2.55 19.93
CA PRO A 397 21.44 3.00 18.97
C PRO A 397 22.88 2.59 19.37
N LYS A 398 23.67 2.31 18.33
CA LYS A 398 25.04 1.70 18.18
C LYS A 398 26.13 2.02 19.25
N PRO A 399 27.14 1.12 19.46
CA PRO A 399 28.39 1.11 18.65
C PRO A 399 28.98 -0.30 18.27
N ILE A 400 30.04 -0.25 17.44
CA ILE A 400 30.69 -1.28 16.57
C ILE A 400 31.70 -2.23 17.28
N ARG A 401 31.78 -3.54 16.92
CA ARG A 401 33.02 -4.34 16.60
C ARG A 401 32.79 -5.86 16.35
N ILE A 402 33.77 -6.46 15.65
CA ILE A 402 33.85 -7.75 14.89
C ILE A 402 34.33 -8.94 15.77
N VAL A 403 34.04 -10.22 15.39
CA VAL A 403 34.89 -11.47 15.39
C VAL A 403 34.05 -12.78 15.44
N THR A 404 34.64 -13.93 15.07
CA THR A 404 34.22 -15.04 14.19
C THR A 404 34.01 -16.47 14.81
N THR A 405 33.20 -17.31 14.12
CA THR A 405 33.29 -18.81 13.85
C THR A 405 33.23 -19.87 14.99
N PRO A 406 32.96 -21.20 14.76
CA PRO A 406 32.07 -21.91 13.78
C PRO A 406 31.44 -23.29 14.26
N GLU A 407 30.80 -24.04 13.32
CA GLU A 407 30.60 -25.53 13.22
C GLU A 407 29.61 -26.30 14.18
N LYS A 408 28.92 -27.42 13.89
CA LYS A 408 28.78 -28.40 12.77
C LYS A 408 27.61 -29.43 13.00
N THR A 409 26.96 -29.85 11.90
CA THR A 409 26.43 -31.19 11.43
C THR A 409 25.82 -32.31 12.32
N VAL A 410 24.91 -33.13 11.72
CA VAL A 410 24.89 -34.65 11.58
C VAL A 410 23.49 -35.13 11.04
N SER A 411 23.33 -35.59 9.78
CA SER A 411 23.28 -36.96 9.14
C SER A 411 22.08 -37.90 9.47
N ILE A 412 21.09 -38.11 8.58
CA ILE A 412 20.86 -39.14 7.50
C ILE A 412 20.51 -40.58 7.97
N LYS A 413 19.36 -41.11 7.47
CA LYS A 413 19.07 -42.54 7.24
C LYS A 413 18.58 -42.76 5.80
N GLU A 414 18.85 -43.95 5.28
CA GLU A 414 19.17 -44.34 3.89
C GLU A 414 18.07 -44.17 2.82
N LYS A 415 18.49 -43.80 1.60
CA LYS A 415 17.68 -43.68 0.37
C LYS A 415 17.91 -44.86 -0.57
N ILE A 416 16.85 -45.28 -1.26
CA ILE A 416 16.83 -46.19 -2.42
C ILE A 416 17.33 -45.42 -3.65
N GLU A 417 18.53 -45.78 -4.14
CA GLU A 417 19.22 -45.04 -5.19
C GLU A 417 18.87 -45.49 -6.62
N LYS A 418 18.28 -46.68 -6.80
CA LYS A 418 17.93 -47.23 -8.11
C LYS A 418 16.58 -47.94 -8.10
N CYS A 419 15.85 -47.80 -9.20
CA CYS A 419 14.56 -48.45 -9.40
C CYS A 419 14.76 -49.96 -9.52
N PRO A 420 14.10 -50.79 -8.70
CA PRO A 420 14.25 -52.25 -8.75
C PRO A 420 13.60 -52.87 -9.98
N VAL A 421 12.79 -52.12 -10.74
CA VAL A 421 12.09 -52.62 -11.94
C VAL A 421 12.86 -52.33 -13.23
N CYS A 422 13.42 -51.13 -13.38
CA CYS A 422 14.12 -50.74 -14.62
C CYS A 422 15.60 -50.37 -14.42
N GLY A 423 16.10 -50.40 -13.19
CA GLY A 423 17.48 -50.03 -12.85
C GLY A 423 17.78 -48.53 -12.88
N SER A 424 16.81 -47.68 -13.23
CA SER A 424 17.00 -46.22 -13.34
C SER A 424 17.33 -45.56 -12.01
N ILE A 425 18.23 -44.57 -12.04
CA ILE A 425 18.58 -43.70 -10.90
C ILE A 425 17.60 -42.52 -10.73
N ASN A 426 16.68 -42.29 -11.68
CA ASN A 426 15.70 -41.20 -11.62
C ASN A 426 14.55 -41.54 -10.65
N ILE A 427 14.86 -41.52 -9.36
CA ILE A 427 13.92 -41.77 -8.26
C ILE A 427 13.44 -40.44 -7.68
N LEU A 428 12.13 -40.23 -7.71
CA LEU A 428 11.43 -39.14 -7.05
C LEU A 428 10.90 -39.63 -5.70
N TYR A 429 11.19 -38.89 -4.64
CA TYR A 429 10.60 -39.08 -3.32
C TYR A 429 9.42 -38.11 -3.17
N GLN A 430 8.23 -38.65 -2.91
CA GLN A 430 7.05 -37.88 -2.54
C GLN A 430 6.52 -38.46 -1.23
N GLU A 431 6.65 -37.68 -0.15
CA GLU A 431 6.33 -38.12 1.21
C GLU A 431 7.07 -39.41 1.62
N THR A 432 6.39 -40.42 2.18
CA THR A 432 6.97 -41.73 2.54
C THR A 432 7.08 -42.70 1.37
N CYS A 433 6.70 -42.27 0.15
CA CYS A 433 6.70 -43.10 -1.05
C CYS A 433 7.85 -42.78 -2.00
N VAL A 434 8.36 -43.82 -2.66
CA VAL A 434 9.34 -43.73 -3.74
C VAL A 434 8.67 -44.00 -5.08
N LYS A 435 9.01 -43.21 -6.11
CA LYS A 435 8.53 -43.37 -7.48
C LYS A 435 9.67 -43.22 -8.50
N CYS A 436 9.76 -44.12 -9.47
CA CYS A 436 10.66 -43.97 -10.61
C CYS A 436 10.00 -43.14 -11.70
N ILE A 437 10.68 -42.07 -12.15
CA ILE A 437 10.16 -41.17 -13.18
C ILE A 437 10.10 -41.86 -14.55
N ASP A 438 11.05 -42.75 -14.83
CA ASP A 438 11.21 -43.31 -16.17
C ASP A 438 10.22 -44.45 -16.48
N CYS A 439 9.95 -45.33 -15.50
CA CYS A 439 9.05 -46.48 -15.70
C CYS A 439 7.74 -46.39 -14.91
N GLY A 440 7.60 -45.41 -14.02
CA GLY A 440 6.39 -45.21 -13.21
C GLY A 440 6.25 -46.16 -12.02
N TRP A 441 7.21 -47.06 -11.75
CA TRP A 441 7.19 -47.93 -10.57
C TRP A 441 7.13 -47.10 -9.29
N SER A 442 6.29 -47.48 -8.33
CA SER A 442 6.20 -46.84 -7.01
C SER A 442 6.12 -47.85 -5.87
N SER A 443 6.75 -47.52 -4.74
CA SER A 443 6.66 -48.28 -3.49
C SER A 443 6.45 -47.32 -2.32
N CYS A 444 5.40 -47.56 -1.56
CA CYS A 444 5.10 -46.89 -0.30
C CYS A 444 5.24 -47.94 0.81
N PRO A 445 6.30 -47.90 1.64
CA PRO A 445 6.36 -48.72 2.84
C PRO A 445 5.22 -48.27 3.76
N ILE A 446 4.27 -49.16 4.03
CA ILE A 446 3.20 -48.89 4.99
C ILE A 446 3.80 -49.02 6.39
N ALA A 447 4.05 -47.87 7.03
CA ALA A 447 3.99 -47.67 8.48
C ALA A 447 4.04 -46.18 8.80
#